data_AF-A0A4Z0A8L9-F1
#
_entry.id   AF-A0A4Z0A8L9-F1
#
_cell.length_a   1.000
_cell.length_b   1.000
_cell.length_c   1.000
_cell.angle_alpha   90.00
_cell.angle_beta   90.00
_cell.angle_gamma   90.00
#
_symmetry.space_group_name_H-M   'P 1'
#
loop_
_entity.id
_entity.type
_entity.pdbx_description
1 polymer ?
#
loop_
_entity_poly.entity_id
_entity_poly.type
_entity_poly.pdbx_seq_one_letter_code
_entity_poly.pdbx_strand_id
1 'polypeptide(L)'
;MHRAFNLSEEENESSQDERLNKLASFQLLMIKHAMKFPSVQKIVYSTCSVHATENEHVVKQALGSEEAKSGHFVLASRADVLPAWNRRGLADVMEDGLAEGLLRCSPGEDATNGFFVSCFVRVGASGQPDLGPQIAPVVEDSNSGKRKADDDGGGEDAERGKKKRPRKKKILGAWGSYYYDSMSV
;
A
#
# COMPACT_ATOMS: atom_id res chain seq x y z
N MET A 1 7.48 49.93 10.91
CA MET A 1 8.45 48.81 10.87
C MET A 1 7.71 47.47 10.96
N HIS A 2 6.95 47.07 9.94
CA HIS A 2 6.21 45.78 9.91
C HIS A 2 6.68 44.84 8.79
N ARG A 3 7.82 45.14 8.14
CA ARG A 3 8.21 44.49 6.88
C ARG A 3 9.25 43.38 7.02
N ALA A 4 9.72 43.09 8.24
CA ALA A 4 10.82 42.15 8.49
C ALA A 4 10.39 40.79 9.07
N PHE A 5 9.13 40.61 9.48
CA PHE A 5 8.64 39.35 10.07
C PHE A 5 8.00 38.42 9.03
N ASN A 6 7.48 38.94 7.90
CA ASN A 6 6.86 38.12 6.84
C ASN A 6 7.87 37.44 5.89
N LEU A 7 9.08 37.98 5.73
CA LEU A 7 10.05 37.44 4.76
C LEU A 7 10.55 36.04 5.13
N SER A 8 10.71 35.74 6.42
CA SER A 8 11.20 34.43 6.86
C SER A 8 10.16 33.32 6.78
N GLU A 9 8.87 33.66 6.89
CA GLU A 9 7.77 32.69 6.76
C GLU A 9 7.56 32.32 5.29
N GLU A 10 7.55 33.32 4.39
CA GLU A 10 7.43 33.13 2.95
C GLU A 10 8.61 32.32 2.35
N GLU A 11 9.85 32.59 2.78
CA GLU A 11 11.03 31.82 2.35
C GLU A 11 10.98 30.36 2.83
N ASN A 12 10.48 30.13 4.06
CA ASN A 12 10.37 28.79 4.63
C ASN A 12 9.26 27.97 3.96
N GLU A 13 8.10 28.57 3.68
CA GLU A 13 7.01 27.95 2.92
C GLU A 13 7.44 27.61 1.49
N SER A 14 8.09 28.55 0.80
CA SER A 14 8.65 28.33 -0.55
C SER A 14 9.62 27.14 -0.57
N SER A 15 10.53 27.06 0.42
CA SER A 15 11.48 25.95 0.50
C SER A 15 10.80 24.58 0.74
N GLN A 16 9.71 24.57 1.51
CA GLN A 16 8.92 23.37 1.80
C GLN A 16 8.15 22.92 0.56
N ASP A 17 7.54 23.86 -0.16
CA ASP A 17 6.83 23.59 -1.41
C ASP A 17 7.76 23.07 -2.49
N GLU A 18 8.96 23.62 -2.63
CA GLU A 18 9.96 23.09 -3.55
C GLU A 18 10.33 21.64 -3.23
N ARG A 19 10.55 21.33 -1.95
CA ARG A 19 10.86 19.97 -1.50
C ARG A 19 9.69 19.02 -1.78
N LEU A 20 8.47 19.47 -1.50
CA LEU A 20 7.25 18.69 -1.73
C LEU A 20 7.04 18.41 -3.22
N ASN A 21 7.26 19.41 -4.09
CA ASN A 21 7.17 19.26 -5.54
C ASN A 21 8.26 18.33 -6.10
N LYS A 22 9.49 18.40 -5.59
CA LYS A 22 10.58 17.48 -5.97
C LYS A 22 10.22 16.03 -5.59
N LEU A 23 9.65 15.83 -4.39
CA LEU A 23 9.19 14.52 -3.95
C LEU A 23 8.03 13.99 -4.81
N ALA A 24 7.01 14.82 -5.06
CA ALA A 24 5.89 14.47 -5.92
C ALA A 24 6.33 14.09 -7.35
N SER A 25 7.31 14.80 -7.89
CA SER A 25 7.90 14.49 -9.20
C SER A 25 8.60 13.13 -9.21
N PHE A 26 9.32 12.80 -8.13
CA PHE A 26 9.97 11.49 -8.00
C PHE A 26 8.94 10.36 -7.83
N GLN A 27 7.91 10.55 -7.02
CA GLN A 27 6.80 9.59 -6.85
C GLN A 27 6.10 9.33 -8.20
N LEU A 28 5.79 10.39 -8.97
CA LEU A 28 5.22 10.28 -10.30
C LEU A 28 6.12 9.48 -11.25
N LEU A 29 7.44 9.74 -11.24
CA LEU A 29 8.41 8.99 -12.04
C LEU A 29 8.36 7.48 -11.72
N MET A 30 8.24 7.12 -10.45
CA MET A 30 8.16 5.71 -10.02
C MET A 30 6.87 5.05 -10.50
N ILE A 31 5.72 5.72 -10.41
CA ILE A 31 4.45 5.18 -10.91
C ILE A 31 4.51 4.96 -12.43
N LYS A 32 5.00 5.95 -13.19
CA LYS A 32 5.17 5.84 -14.64
C LYS A 32 6.12 4.70 -15.01
N HIS A 33 7.20 4.52 -14.25
CA HIS A 33 8.11 3.40 -14.47
C HIS A 33 7.40 2.05 -14.23
N ALA A 34 6.61 1.94 -13.16
CA ALA A 34 5.85 0.73 -12.86
C ALA A 34 4.83 0.38 -13.98
N MET A 35 4.21 1.37 -14.61
CA MET A 35 3.26 1.16 -15.73
C MET A 35 3.92 0.56 -16.98
N LYS A 36 5.25 0.67 -17.13
CA LYS A 36 5.99 0.11 -18.29
C LYS A 36 6.17 -1.39 -18.22
N PHE A 37 6.00 -2.02 -17.05
CA PHE A 37 6.13 -3.47 -16.93
C PHE A 37 4.93 -4.16 -17.63
N PRO A 38 5.18 -5.06 -18.60
CA PRO A 38 4.12 -5.63 -19.43
C PRO A 38 3.14 -6.50 -18.63
N SER A 39 3.62 -7.16 -17.57
CA SER A 39 2.81 -8.07 -16.75
C SER A 39 2.12 -7.39 -15.56
N VAL A 40 2.36 -6.09 -15.32
CA VAL A 40 1.71 -5.37 -14.21
C VAL A 40 0.24 -5.15 -14.52
N GLN A 41 -0.63 -5.71 -13.69
CA GLN A 41 -2.09 -5.51 -13.76
C GLN A 41 -2.59 -4.47 -12.75
N LYS A 42 -1.89 -4.28 -11.64
CA LYS A 42 -2.31 -3.41 -10.55
C LYS A 42 -1.11 -2.68 -9.95
N ILE A 43 -1.26 -1.39 -9.70
CA ILE A 43 -0.27 -0.55 -9.02
C ILE A 43 -0.98 0.13 -7.86
N VAL A 44 -0.54 -0.16 -6.64
CA VAL A 44 -1.02 0.56 -5.46
C VAL A 44 0.02 1.61 -5.10
N TYR A 45 -0.43 2.86 -4.98
CA TYR A 45 0.37 3.98 -4.55
C TYR A 45 -0.15 4.48 -3.21
N SER A 46 0.75 4.75 -2.27
CA SER A 46 0.37 5.23 -0.93
C SER A 46 1.40 6.16 -0.34
N THR A 47 0.94 7.11 0.47
CA THR A 47 1.79 8.05 1.23
C THR A 47 1.29 8.15 2.66
N CYS A 48 2.16 8.56 3.58
CA CYS A 48 1.78 8.98 4.94
C CYS A 48 1.61 10.51 5.00
N SER A 49 0.86 11.07 4.05
CA SER A 49 0.68 12.51 3.88
C SER A 49 -0.78 12.90 3.72
N VAL A 50 -1.09 14.13 4.13
CA VAL A 50 -2.38 14.79 3.88
C VAL A 50 -2.32 15.73 2.67
N HIS A 51 -1.14 16.01 2.11
CA HIS A 51 -0.96 17.04 1.09
C HIS A 51 -1.39 16.57 -0.30
N ALA A 52 -2.26 17.34 -0.96
CA ALA A 52 -2.75 17.01 -2.30
C ALA A 52 -1.64 16.93 -3.35
N THR A 53 -0.55 17.70 -3.18
CA THR A 53 0.61 17.76 -4.08
C THR A 53 1.26 16.42 -4.32
N GLU A 54 1.43 15.61 -3.28
CA GLU A 54 1.99 14.25 -3.40
C GLU A 54 0.91 13.16 -3.50
N ASN A 55 -0.36 13.53 -3.39
CA ASN A 55 -1.50 12.61 -3.40
C ASN A 55 -2.27 12.72 -4.73
N GLU A 56 -3.39 13.44 -4.73
CA GLU A 56 -4.28 13.61 -5.88
C GLU A 56 -3.56 14.17 -7.12
N HIS A 57 -2.65 15.13 -6.96
CA HIS A 57 -1.91 15.71 -8.08
C HIS A 57 -0.98 14.68 -8.75
N VAL A 58 -0.34 13.80 -7.98
CA VAL A 58 0.49 12.72 -8.51
C VAL A 58 -0.39 11.72 -9.26
N VAL A 59 -1.54 11.33 -8.69
CA VAL A 59 -2.48 10.40 -9.33
C VAL A 59 -3.01 10.97 -10.65
N LYS A 60 -3.45 12.22 -10.66
CA LYS A 60 -3.96 12.90 -11.85
C LYS A 60 -2.91 12.95 -12.96
N GLN A 61 -1.68 13.33 -12.63
CA GLN A 61 -0.57 13.34 -13.59
C GLN A 61 -0.20 11.94 -14.10
N ALA A 62 -0.26 10.92 -13.22
CA ALA A 62 -0.01 9.55 -13.61
C ALA A 62 -1.06 9.03 -14.60
N LEU A 63 -2.36 9.26 -14.34
CA LEU A 63 -3.45 8.89 -15.26
C LEU A 63 -3.34 9.58 -16.62
N GLY A 64 -2.91 10.84 -16.63
CA GLY A 64 -2.71 11.61 -17.87
C GLY A 64 -1.45 11.25 -18.68
N SER A 65 -0.60 10.37 -18.16
CA SER A 65 0.67 10.00 -18.79
C SER A 65 0.51 9.06 -19.99
N GLU A 66 1.49 9.08 -20.89
CA GLU A 66 1.52 8.18 -22.04
C GLU A 66 1.63 6.71 -21.62
N GLU A 67 2.34 6.42 -20.53
CA GLU A 67 2.44 5.08 -19.96
C GLU A 67 1.09 4.55 -19.47
N ALA A 68 0.27 5.41 -18.85
CA ALA A 68 -1.08 5.02 -18.44
C ALA A 68 -1.99 4.77 -19.63
N LYS A 69 -1.97 5.66 -20.64
CA LYS A 69 -2.81 5.55 -21.85
C LYS A 69 -2.47 4.31 -22.67
N SER A 70 -1.18 4.11 -22.97
CA SER A 70 -0.69 2.95 -23.73
C SER A 70 -0.83 1.64 -22.95
N GLY A 71 -0.68 1.70 -21.63
CA GLY A 71 -0.88 0.57 -20.74
C GLY A 71 -2.34 0.28 -20.42
N HIS A 72 -3.29 1.12 -20.84
CA HIS A 72 -4.71 1.04 -20.46
C HIS A 72 -4.94 1.02 -18.94
N PHE A 73 -4.18 1.82 -18.19
CA PHE A 73 -4.36 1.97 -16.75
C PHE A 73 -5.46 2.99 -16.43
N VAL A 74 -6.37 2.60 -15.56
CA VAL A 74 -7.42 3.45 -14.98
C VAL A 74 -7.36 3.39 -13.46
N LEU A 75 -8.06 4.30 -12.78
CA LEU A 75 -8.21 4.20 -11.33
C LEU A 75 -9.28 3.16 -10.99
N ALA A 76 -9.01 2.31 -10.00
CA ALA A 76 -9.98 1.36 -9.48
C ALA A 76 -11.19 2.10 -8.88
N SER A 77 -12.38 1.53 -9.05
CA SER A 77 -13.61 2.16 -8.55
C SER A 77 -13.74 1.99 -7.04
N ARG A 78 -14.62 2.78 -6.41
CA ARG A 78 -14.98 2.61 -4.99
C ARG A 78 -15.35 1.17 -4.62
N ALA A 79 -16.05 0.47 -5.51
CA ALA A 79 -16.49 -0.90 -5.29
C ALA A 79 -15.30 -1.86 -5.13
N ASP A 80 -14.18 -1.54 -5.79
CA ASP A 80 -12.98 -2.37 -5.84
C ASP A 80 -11.93 -1.98 -4.78
N VAL A 81 -12.10 -0.83 -4.12
CA VAL A 81 -11.16 -0.28 -3.13
C VAL A 81 -11.86 0.10 -1.83
N LEU A 82 -11.97 -0.87 -0.92
CA LEU A 82 -12.52 -0.70 0.43
C LEU A 82 -13.85 0.10 0.42
N PRO A 83 -14.94 -0.45 -0.15
CA PRO A 83 -16.20 0.29 -0.37
C PRO A 83 -16.82 0.87 0.90
N ALA A 84 -16.58 0.21 2.05
CA ALA A 84 -17.07 0.63 3.37
C ALA A 84 -16.22 1.71 4.05
N TRP A 85 -15.00 1.98 3.55
CA TRP A 85 -14.25 3.16 3.99
C TRP A 85 -15.06 4.40 3.62
N ASN A 86 -15.05 5.50 4.38
CA ASN A 86 -15.87 6.67 4.05
C ASN A 86 -15.08 7.84 3.49
N ARG A 87 -13.88 8.09 4.01
CA ARG A 87 -13.07 9.24 3.60
C ARG A 87 -12.43 8.98 2.22
N ARG A 88 -12.64 9.90 1.29
CA ARG A 88 -12.23 9.76 -0.11
C ARG A 88 -11.23 10.83 -0.52
N GLY A 89 -10.82 10.78 -1.79
CA GLY A 89 -10.01 11.83 -2.40
C GLY A 89 -10.74 13.17 -2.42
N LEU A 90 -9.98 14.22 -2.72
CA LEU A 90 -10.47 15.59 -2.79
C LEU A 90 -11.21 15.83 -4.12
N ALA A 91 -12.52 16.10 -4.04
CA ALA A 91 -13.40 16.28 -5.21
C ALA A 91 -13.15 17.60 -5.97
N ASP A 92 -12.54 18.58 -5.33
CA ASP A 92 -12.08 19.84 -5.95
C ASP A 92 -10.79 19.67 -6.76
N VAL A 93 -10.03 18.59 -6.51
CA VAL A 93 -8.76 18.31 -7.18
C VAL A 93 -8.93 17.29 -8.32
N MET A 94 -9.76 16.27 -8.08
CA MET A 94 -10.02 15.15 -8.99
C MET A 94 -11.29 15.39 -9.81
N GLU A 95 -11.34 14.83 -11.02
CA GLU A 95 -12.56 14.83 -11.83
C GLU A 95 -13.69 14.01 -11.17
N ASP A 96 -14.94 14.35 -11.52
CA ASP A 96 -16.15 13.74 -10.96
C ASP A 96 -16.08 12.21 -10.99
N GLY A 97 -16.26 11.60 -9.82
CA GLY A 97 -16.27 10.14 -9.64
C GLY A 97 -14.89 9.50 -9.41
N LEU A 98 -13.78 10.10 -9.85
CA LEU A 98 -12.44 9.54 -9.60
C LEU A 98 -12.01 9.66 -8.13
N ALA A 99 -12.44 10.74 -7.46
CA ALA A 99 -12.17 10.94 -6.03
C ALA A 99 -12.66 9.75 -5.16
N GLU A 100 -13.76 9.11 -5.57
CA GLU A 100 -14.38 7.98 -4.84
C GLU A 100 -13.55 6.69 -4.87
N GLY A 101 -12.60 6.58 -5.81
CA GLY A 101 -11.64 5.47 -5.88
C GLY A 101 -10.37 5.71 -5.05
N LEU A 102 -10.22 6.88 -4.43
CA LEU A 102 -9.07 7.23 -3.60
C LEU A 102 -9.40 7.11 -2.12
N LEU A 103 -8.44 6.72 -1.31
CA LEU A 103 -8.62 6.60 0.14
C LEU A 103 -7.75 7.63 0.85
N ARG A 104 -8.34 8.30 1.84
CA ARG A 104 -7.63 9.17 2.77
C ARG A 104 -7.84 8.70 4.20
N CYS A 105 -6.84 8.94 5.04
CA CYS A 105 -6.93 8.91 6.50
C CYS A 105 -6.50 10.28 7.02
N SER A 106 -7.18 10.76 8.05
CA SER A 106 -6.95 12.05 8.70
C SER A 106 -6.34 11.88 10.09
N PRO A 107 -5.48 12.82 10.51
CA PRO A 107 -5.06 12.92 11.90
C PRO A 107 -6.25 13.09 12.84
N GLY A 108 -6.24 12.37 13.97
CA GLY A 108 -7.23 12.50 15.04
C GLY A 108 -8.48 11.62 14.89
N GLU A 109 -9.00 11.42 13.67
CA GLU A 109 -10.18 10.56 13.46
C GLU A 109 -9.78 9.10 13.17
N ASP A 110 -8.72 8.91 12.38
CA ASP A 110 -8.32 7.59 11.88
C ASP A 110 -7.14 6.98 12.67
N ALA A 111 -6.75 7.59 13.80
CA ALA A 111 -5.57 7.22 14.60
C ALA A 111 -4.27 7.08 13.77
N THR A 112 -4.15 7.87 12.70
CA THR A 112 -2.95 7.97 11.85
C THR A 112 -2.41 9.40 11.86
N ASN A 113 -1.21 9.62 11.31
CA ASN A 113 -0.67 10.96 11.06
C ASN A 113 -1.13 11.56 9.73
N GLY A 114 -2.12 10.93 9.07
CA GLY A 114 -2.45 11.17 7.67
C GLY A 114 -1.96 10.02 6.80
N PHE A 115 -2.81 9.55 5.90
CA PHE A 115 -2.48 8.49 4.94
C PHE A 115 -3.29 8.67 3.66
N PHE A 116 -2.74 8.24 2.54
CA PHE A 116 -3.40 8.28 1.24
C PHE A 116 -3.13 6.99 0.48
N VAL A 117 -4.12 6.49 -0.25
CA VAL A 117 -3.99 5.32 -1.12
C VAL A 117 -4.74 5.54 -2.44
N SER A 118 -4.10 5.12 -3.53
CA SER A 118 -4.73 4.95 -4.85
C SER A 118 -4.39 3.58 -5.43
N CYS A 119 -5.25 3.07 -6.30
CA CYS A 119 -5.04 1.81 -6.99
C CYS A 119 -5.29 2.00 -8.49
N PHE A 120 -4.23 1.88 -9.29
CA PHE A 120 -4.33 1.82 -10.74
C PHE A 120 -4.51 0.37 -11.17
N VAL A 121 -5.41 0.14 -12.11
CA VAL A 121 -5.72 -1.19 -12.66
C VAL A 121 -5.61 -1.14 -14.18
N ARG A 122 -4.98 -2.15 -14.75
CA ARG A 122 -4.91 -2.35 -16.20
C ARG A 122 -6.24 -2.92 -16.68
N VAL A 123 -6.81 -2.29 -17.69
CA VAL A 123 -8.04 -2.75 -18.34
C VAL A 123 -7.66 -3.67 -19.49
N GLY A 124 -8.14 -4.92 -19.45
CA GLY A 124 -7.97 -5.86 -20.54
C GLY A 124 -8.84 -5.50 -21.75
N ALA A 125 -8.69 -6.25 -22.86
CA ALA A 125 -9.45 -6.02 -24.10
C ALA A 125 -10.99 -6.10 -23.92
N SER A 126 -11.47 -6.70 -22.82
CA SER A 126 -12.89 -6.78 -22.46
C SER A 126 -13.45 -5.48 -21.84
N GLY A 127 -12.62 -4.45 -21.62
CA GLY A 127 -13.05 -3.20 -21.01
C GLY A 127 -13.33 -3.29 -19.50
N GLN A 128 -13.04 -4.44 -18.87
CA GLN A 128 -13.20 -4.66 -17.44
C GLN A 128 -11.83 -4.61 -16.74
N PRO A 129 -11.72 -4.01 -15.54
CA PRO A 129 -10.54 -4.13 -14.71
C PRO A 129 -10.25 -5.61 -14.40
N ASP A 130 -9.04 -6.08 -14.68
CA ASP A 130 -8.62 -7.41 -14.24
C ASP A 130 -8.27 -7.35 -12.74
N LEU A 131 -9.27 -7.61 -11.89
CA LEU A 131 -9.13 -7.50 -10.44
C LEU A 131 -8.36 -8.66 -9.81
N GLY A 132 -8.02 -9.70 -10.59
CA GLY A 132 -7.41 -10.93 -10.10
C GLY A 132 -8.34 -11.73 -9.17
N PRO A 133 -7.87 -12.84 -8.59
CA PRO A 133 -8.66 -13.65 -7.66
C PRO A 133 -9.00 -12.85 -6.40
N GLN A 134 -10.30 -12.66 -6.14
CA GLN A 134 -10.79 -12.02 -4.93
C GLN A 134 -10.46 -12.91 -3.73
N ILE A 135 -9.64 -12.42 -2.79
CA ILE A 135 -9.43 -13.10 -1.52
C ILE A 135 -10.72 -12.93 -0.71
N ALA A 136 -11.49 -14.01 -0.56
CA ALA A 136 -12.69 -14.01 0.26
C ALA A 136 -12.35 -13.60 1.71
N PRO A 137 -13.26 -12.93 2.44
CA PRO A 137 -13.01 -12.53 3.82
C PRO A 137 -12.68 -13.77 4.64
N VAL A 138 -11.53 -13.74 5.34
CA VAL A 138 -11.19 -14.77 6.32
C VAL A 138 -12.19 -14.63 7.46
N VAL A 139 -13.15 -15.54 7.53
CA VAL A 139 -14.02 -15.69 8.71
C VAL A 139 -13.16 -16.22 9.85
N GLU A 140 -12.88 -15.37 10.84
CA GLU A 140 -12.27 -15.80 12.10
C GLU A 140 -13.26 -16.69 12.87
N ASP A 141 -13.10 -18.00 12.74
CA ASP A 141 -13.83 -18.97 13.55
C ASP A 141 -13.39 -18.84 15.01
N SER A 142 -14.21 -18.14 15.79
CA SER A 142 -14.00 -17.90 17.22
C SER A 142 -14.43 -19.13 18.00
N ASN A 143 -13.67 -20.23 17.89
CA ASN A 143 -13.90 -21.38 18.75
C ASN A 143 -12.59 -22.05 19.19
N SER A 144 -12.07 -21.61 20.34
CA SER A 144 -11.25 -22.49 21.16
C SER A 144 -11.47 -22.26 22.66
N GLY A 145 -12.11 -23.25 23.28
CA GLY A 145 -11.54 -23.88 24.47
C GLY A 145 -11.86 -23.28 25.83
N LYS A 146 -13.08 -23.54 26.30
CA LYS A 146 -13.48 -23.49 27.72
C LYS A 146 -12.55 -24.42 28.54
N ARG A 147 -11.64 -23.87 29.35
CA ARG A 147 -10.82 -24.64 30.30
C ARG A 147 -11.70 -25.10 31.47
N LYS A 148 -11.88 -26.41 31.63
CA LYS A 148 -12.38 -27.01 32.88
C LYS A 148 -11.22 -27.13 33.87
N ALA A 149 -11.47 -26.68 35.10
CA ALA A 149 -10.65 -26.99 36.26
C ALA A 149 -11.08 -28.37 36.77
N ASP A 150 -10.13 -29.25 37.05
CA ASP A 150 -10.33 -30.42 37.88
C ASP A 150 -9.13 -30.60 38.81
N ASP A 151 -9.48 -31.04 40.01
CA ASP A 151 -8.78 -31.09 41.28
C ASP A 151 -8.08 -32.45 41.49
N ASP A 152 -7.24 -32.49 42.53
CA ASP A 152 -6.77 -33.67 43.31
C ASP A 152 -5.40 -34.34 43.01
N GLY A 153 -4.47 -34.14 43.96
CA GLY A 153 -4.04 -35.17 44.93
C GLY A 153 -3.03 -36.29 44.56
N GLY A 154 -1.80 -36.21 45.12
CA GLY A 154 -0.89 -37.33 45.48
C GLY A 154 -0.15 -38.03 44.32
N GLY A 155 1.09 -38.50 44.40
CA GLY A 155 2.09 -38.72 45.44
C GLY A 155 3.17 -39.69 44.89
N GLU A 156 4.44 -39.39 45.17
CA GLU A 156 5.63 -40.25 45.28
C GLU A 156 6.35 -40.87 44.04
N ASP A 157 7.58 -40.36 43.89
CA ASP A 157 8.87 -40.85 43.37
C ASP A 157 9.01 -42.29 42.84
N ALA A 158 9.48 -42.39 41.58
CA ALA A 158 10.39 -43.43 41.14
C ALA A 158 11.28 -42.97 39.96
N GLU A 159 12.58 -43.11 40.18
CA GLU A 159 13.71 -42.91 39.27
C GLU A 159 13.61 -43.79 37.99
N ARG A 160 14.22 -43.33 36.87
CA ARG A 160 15.01 -44.13 35.87
C ARG A 160 14.79 -43.70 34.39
N GLY A 161 15.90 -43.32 33.75
CA GLY A 161 16.19 -43.76 32.37
C GLY A 161 16.06 -42.75 31.21
N LYS A 162 17.20 -42.14 30.85
CA LYS A 162 17.47 -41.32 29.66
C LYS A 162 16.98 -41.92 28.32
N LYS A 163 16.28 -41.14 27.48
CA LYS A 163 16.30 -41.26 26.00
C LYS A 163 16.41 -39.90 25.31
N LYS A 164 17.26 -39.87 24.29
CA LYS A 164 17.94 -38.71 23.68
C LYS A 164 16.99 -37.83 22.85
N ARG A 165 17.08 -36.51 23.01
CA ARG A 165 16.46 -35.49 22.12
C ARG A 165 17.41 -35.20 20.93
N PRO A 166 17.02 -35.38 19.67
CA PRO A 166 17.82 -34.85 18.56
C PRO A 166 17.67 -33.31 18.50
N ARG A 167 18.80 -32.58 18.47
CA ARG A 167 18.85 -31.12 18.29
C ARG A 167 18.94 -30.78 16.80
N LYS A 168 18.00 -29.91 16.39
CA LYS A 168 18.03 -28.82 15.38
C LYS A 168 18.79 -29.03 14.06
N LYS A 169 18.12 -28.65 12.96
CA LYS A 169 18.78 -27.86 11.91
C LYS A 169 17.97 -26.60 11.61
N LYS A 170 18.60 -25.46 11.90
CA LYS A 170 18.33 -24.18 11.22
C LYS A 170 18.68 -24.40 9.76
N ILE A 171 17.83 -23.96 8.83
CA ILE A 171 18.21 -23.83 7.43
C ILE A 171 18.16 -22.35 7.11
N LEU A 172 19.35 -21.82 6.87
CA LEU A 172 19.66 -20.52 6.32
C LEU A 172 19.98 -20.77 4.83
N GLY A 173 19.52 -19.89 3.94
CA GLY A 173 19.78 -19.94 2.48
C GLY A 173 18.58 -20.51 1.71
N ALA A 174 18.19 -19.98 0.56
CA ALA A 174 19.01 -19.36 -0.46
C ALA A 174 18.29 -18.22 -1.19
N TRP A 175 19.01 -17.11 -1.35
CA TRP A 175 18.86 -16.20 -2.47
C TRP A 175 19.39 -16.92 -3.72
N GLY A 176 18.53 -17.24 -4.68
CA GLY A 176 18.92 -17.49 -6.08
C GLY A 176 18.43 -16.29 -6.87
N SER A 177 19.27 -15.40 -7.41
CA SER A 177 20.22 -15.61 -8.49
C SER A 177 19.58 -16.30 -9.69
N TYR A 178 18.99 -15.51 -10.57
CA TYR A 178 18.91 -15.84 -11.99
C TYR A 178 19.72 -14.80 -12.75
N TYR A 179 20.97 -15.18 -13.00
CA TYR A 179 21.86 -14.54 -13.95
C TYR A 179 21.66 -15.18 -15.32
N TYR A 180 21.68 -14.33 -16.33
CA TYR A 180 21.79 -14.55 -17.77
C TYR A 180 22.35 -15.92 -18.23
N ASP A 181 21.67 -16.52 -19.22
CA ASP A 181 22.36 -17.29 -20.25
C ASP A 181 21.90 -16.83 -21.65
N SER A 182 22.87 -16.83 -22.56
CA SER A 182 22.90 -16.21 -23.88
C SER A 182 22.25 -17.11 -24.94
N MET A 183 21.74 -16.50 -26.02
CA MET A 183 22.21 -16.69 -27.41
C MET A 183 21.13 -16.32 -28.43
N SER A 184 21.52 -15.42 -29.34
CA SER A 184 21.38 -15.51 -30.80
C SER A 184 20.07 -16.08 -31.36
N VAL A 185 19.24 -15.26 -32.02
CA VAL A 185 19.26 -14.90 -33.45
C VAL A 185 18.51 -13.59 -33.64
#